data_AF-W2U274-F1
#
_entry.id   AF-W2U274-F1
#
_cell.length_a   1.000
_cell.length_b   1.000
_cell.length_c   1.000
_cell.angle_alpha   90.00
_cell.angle_beta   90.00
_cell.angle_gamma   90.00
#
_symmetry.space_group_name_H-M   'P 1'
#
loop_
_entity.id
_entity.type
_entity.pdbx_description
1 polymer ?
#
loop_
_entity_poly.entity_id
_entity_poly.type
_entity_poly.pdbx_seq_one_letter_code
_entity_poly.pdbx_strand_id
1 'polypeptide(L)'
;MRQLTHREAEAKALKILVDGLGEGLVLEGEGGYYGLYYFYSWYGRKAPDPDETPDWVEGPKASPEEFLDPYDQARWLEDNGYTLFINESK
;
A
#
# COMPACT_ATOMS: atom_id res chain seq x y z
N MET A 1 -2.76 11.76 -1.56
CA MET A 1 -2.44 10.35 -1.92
C MET A 1 -3.40 9.35 -1.31
N ARG A 2 -3.72 9.43 0.00
CA ARG A 2 -4.63 8.49 0.67
C ARG A 2 -6.07 8.40 0.12
N GLN A 3 -6.47 9.34 -0.73
CA GLN A 3 -7.80 9.40 -1.36
C GLN A 3 -7.81 8.86 -2.80
N LEU A 4 -6.66 8.46 -3.35
CA LEU A 4 -6.62 7.84 -4.67
C LEU A 4 -7.21 6.45 -4.59
N THR A 5 -8.09 6.12 -5.54
CA THR A 5 -8.54 4.74 -5.70
C THR A 5 -7.38 3.87 -6.19
N HIS A 6 -7.47 2.57 -5.94
CA HIS A 6 -6.52 1.59 -6.48
C HIS A 6 -6.31 1.79 -7.99
N ARG A 7 -7.40 1.88 -8.77
CA ARG A 7 -7.35 2.11 -10.22
C ARG A 7 -6.59 3.38 -10.59
N GLU A 8 -6.81 4.47 -9.86
CA GLU A 8 -6.13 5.75 -10.12
C GLU A 8 -4.65 5.70 -9.74
N ALA A 9 -4.32 4.99 -8.67
CA ALA A 9 -2.96 4.84 -8.18
C ALA A 9 -2.14 3.92 -9.11
N GLU A 10 -2.72 2.79 -9.52
CA GLU A 10 -2.08 1.80 -10.40
C GLU A 10 -1.71 2.44 -11.75
N ALA A 11 -2.62 3.24 -12.32
CA ALA A 11 -2.37 3.97 -13.57
C ALA A 11 -1.21 4.98 -13.49
N LYS A 12 -0.77 5.36 -12.29
CA LYS A 12 0.31 6.32 -12.03
C LYS A 12 1.55 5.68 -11.39
N ALA A 13 1.50 4.38 -11.11
CA ALA A 13 2.56 3.69 -10.38
C ALA A 13 3.84 3.66 -11.22
N LEU A 14 4.93 4.12 -10.62
CA LEU A 14 6.27 4.03 -11.19
C LEU A 14 6.87 2.64 -10.94
N LYS A 15 6.45 2.00 -9.84
CA LYS A 15 6.84 0.65 -9.46
C LYS A 15 5.68 -0.01 -8.74
N ILE A 16 5.50 -1.30 -9.02
CA ILE A 16 4.45 -2.12 -8.41
C ILE A 16 5.16 -3.27 -7.71
N LEU A 17 4.93 -3.40 -6.40
CA LEU A 17 5.44 -4.46 -5.53
C LEU A 17 4.27 -5.41 -5.26
N VAL A 18 4.42 -6.71 -5.54
CA VAL A 18 3.35 -7.69 -5.32
C VAL A 18 3.92 -8.93 -4.69
N ASP A 19 3.26 -9.41 -3.65
CA ASP A 19 3.56 -10.68 -3.02
C ASP A 19 2.29 -11.43 -2.61
N GLY A 20 2.46 -12.50 -1.81
CA GLY A 20 1.35 -13.32 -1.33
C GLY A 20 0.44 -12.63 -0.31
N LEU A 21 0.83 -11.47 0.23
CA LEU A 21 0.02 -10.70 1.16
C LEU A 21 -0.78 -9.61 0.43
N GLY A 22 -0.14 -8.88 -0.48
CA GLY A 22 -0.75 -7.68 -1.03
C GLY A 22 -0.03 -7.07 -2.21
N GLU A 23 -0.34 -5.79 -2.42
CA GLU A 23 0.31 -4.94 -3.42
C GLU A 23 0.76 -3.61 -2.79
N GLY A 24 1.93 -3.12 -3.21
CA GLY A 24 2.45 -1.80 -2.91
C GLY A 24 2.65 -1.02 -4.21
N LEU A 25 1.91 0.06 -4.38
CA LEU A 25 2.04 0.97 -5.51
C LEU A 25 2.94 2.13 -5.13
N VAL A 26 4.07 2.29 -5.84
CA VAL A 26 5.01 3.38 -5.61
C VAL A 26 4.75 4.50 -6.61
N LEU A 27 4.41 5.68 -6.10
CA LEU A 27 4.10 6.86 -6.90
C LEU A 27 5.03 8.01 -6.53
N GLU A 28 5.34 8.87 -7.50
CA GLU A 28 5.92 10.18 -7.24
C GLU A 28 4.81 11.17 -6.84
N GLY A 29 5.08 12.02 -5.86
CA GLY A 29 4.26 13.19 -5.62
C GLY A 29 5.03 14.27 -4.85
N GLU A 30 4.32 15.06 -4.06
CA GLU A 30 4.92 16.25 -3.45
C GLU A 30 6.00 15.87 -2.43
N GLY A 31 7.24 16.27 -2.68
CA GLY A 31 8.35 16.06 -1.75
C GLY A 31 9.04 14.70 -1.82
N GLY A 32 8.65 13.81 -2.74
CA GLY A 32 9.32 12.53 -2.97
C GLY A 32 8.39 11.43 -3.43
N TYR A 33 8.77 10.19 -3.11
CA TYR A 33 8.03 8.98 -3.47
C TYR A 33 7.17 8.51 -2.31
N TYR A 34 6.06 7.87 -2.62
CA TYR A 34 5.13 7.32 -1.65
C TYR A 34 4.72 5.90 -2.04
N GLY A 35 4.62 5.04 -1.04
CA GLY A 35 4.13 3.66 -1.17
C GLY A 35 2.70 3.56 -0.67
N LEU A 36 1.78 3.17 -1.54
CA LEU A 36 0.38 2.93 -1.23
C LEU A 36 0.16 1.41 -1.16
N TYR A 37 -0.09 0.90 0.05
CA TYR A 37 -0.18 -0.52 0.32
C TYR A 37 -1.62 -1.00 0.46
N TYR A 38 -1.93 -2.12 -0.19
CA TYR A 38 -3.21 -2.81 -0.21
C TYR A 38 -3.00 -4.26 0.26
N PHE A 39 -3.38 -4.56 1.50
CA PHE A 39 -3.15 -5.86 2.14
C PHE A 39 -4.36 -6.79 1.98
N TYR A 40 -4.79 -6.98 0.74
CA TYR A 40 -6.05 -7.64 0.40
C TYR A 40 -6.15 -9.09 0.91
N SER A 41 -5.03 -9.81 1.09
CA SER A 41 -5.05 -11.22 1.52
C SER A 41 -5.46 -11.40 2.99
N TRP A 42 -5.27 -10.38 3.85
CA TRP A 42 -5.81 -10.41 5.22
C TRP A 42 -7.35 -10.44 5.25
N TYR A 43 -7.96 -9.89 4.21
CA TYR A 43 -9.41 -9.91 4.03
C TYR A 43 -9.88 -11.15 3.23
N GLY A 44 -9.00 -12.13 3.01
CA GLY A 44 -9.31 -13.33 2.22
C GLY A 44 -9.53 -13.07 0.72
N ARG A 45 -9.07 -11.92 0.22
CA ARG A 45 -9.17 -11.53 -1.20
C ARG A 45 -7.89 -11.87 -1.95
N LYS A 46 -7.96 -11.93 -3.28
CA LYS A 46 -6.81 -12.20 -4.17
C LYS A 46 -6.25 -10.95 -4.85
N ALA A 47 -6.99 -9.86 -4.79
CA ALA A 47 -6.68 -8.59 -5.45
C ALA A 47 -7.44 -7.47 -4.73
N PRO A 48 -6.98 -6.23 -4.87
CA PRO A 48 -7.70 -5.08 -4.35
C PRO A 48 -8.99 -4.81 -5.17
N ASP A 49 -9.95 -4.14 -4.54
CA ASP A 49 -11.10 -3.56 -5.25
C ASP A 49 -10.61 -2.30 -5.98
N PRO A 50 -10.89 -2.13 -7.29
CA PRO A 50 -10.42 -0.98 -8.06
C PRO A 50 -10.78 0.39 -7.49
N ASP A 51 -11.86 0.47 -6.71
CA ASP A 51 -12.36 1.71 -6.12
C ASP A 51 -11.96 1.86 -4.64
N GLU A 52 -11.17 0.95 -4.07
CA GLU A 52 -10.70 1.07 -2.68
C GLU A 52 -9.49 1.99 -2.53
N THR A 53 -9.38 2.58 -1.34
CA THR A 53 -8.21 3.36 -0.92
C THR A 53 -7.18 2.46 -0.23
N PRO A 54 -5.90 2.86 -0.18
CA PRO A 54 -4.85 2.04 0.44
C PRO A 54 -5.07 1.87 1.94
N ASP A 55 -4.75 0.68 2.46
CA ASP A 55 -4.72 0.37 3.89
C ASP A 55 -3.63 1.20 4.60
N TRP A 56 -2.51 1.41 3.92
CA TRP A 56 -1.38 2.18 4.43
C TRP A 56 -0.73 3.07 3.37
N VAL A 57 -0.25 4.23 3.80
CA VAL A 57 0.51 5.16 2.96
C VAL A 57 1.84 5.46 3.66
N GLU A 58 2.94 5.09 3.02
CA GLU A 58 4.30 5.36 3.49
C GLU A 58 4.93 6.48 2.66
N GLY A 59 5.69 7.37 3.31
CA GLY A 59 6.48 8.42 2.65
C GLY A 59 6.23 9.83 3.21
N PRO A 60 6.86 10.85 2.61
CA PRO A 60 7.70 10.77 1.41
C PRO A 60 9.07 10.09 1.68
N LYS A 61 9.59 9.36 0.68
CA LYS A 61 10.97 8.83 0.63
C LYS A 61 11.76 9.44 -0.53
N ALA A 62 13.08 9.38 -0.47
CA ALA A 62 13.96 9.99 -1.46
C ALA A 62 14.08 9.15 -2.74
N SER A 63 13.87 7.84 -2.64
CA SER A 63 14.00 6.88 -3.75
C SER A 63 12.87 5.84 -3.74
N PRO A 64 12.39 5.41 -4.93
CA PRO A 64 11.40 4.33 -5.06
C PRO A 64 11.94 2.95 -4.63
N GLU A 65 13.25 2.81 -4.44
CA GLU A 65 13.88 1.55 -3.99
C GLU A 65 13.87 1.37 -2.46
N GLU A 66 13.43 2.39 -1.72
CA GLU A 66 13.37 2.33 -0.25
C GLU A 66 12.09 1.65 0.28
N PHE A 67 11.14 1.32 -0.60
CA PHE A 67 9.87 0.70 -0.23
C PHE A 67 10.00 -0.81 -0.11
N LEU A 68 9.45 -1.35 0.98
CA LEU A 68 9.44 -2.78 1.27
C LEU A 68 8.32 -3.48 0.50
N ASP A 69 8.50 -4.77 0.25
CA ASP A 69 7.41 -5.62 -0.24
C ASP A 69 6.26 -5.67 0.79
N PRO A 70 5.01 -5.91 0.35
CA PRO A 70 3.84 -5.80 1.22
C PRO A 70 3.92 -6.62 2.50
N TYR A 71 4.42 -7.86 2.46
CA TYR A 71 4.60 -8.71 3.63
C TYR A 71 5.57 -8.10 4.65
N ASP A 72 6.72 -7.62 4.19
CA ASP A 72 7.73 -7.02 5.08
C ASP A 72 7.22 -5.70 5.68
N GLN A 73 6.51 -4.88 4.89
CA GLN A 73 5.87 -3.66 5.37
C GLN A 73 4.81 -3.95 6.44
N ALA A 74 3.95 -4.93 6.18
CA ALA A 74 2.93 -5.38 7.11
C ALA A 74 3.54 -5.85 8.45
N ARG A 75 4.59 -6.68 8.37
CA ARG A 75 5.33 -7.15 9.55
C ARG A 75 5.96 -6.00 10.33
N TRP A 76 6.58 -5.04 9.62
CA TRP A 76 7.11 -3.83 10.26
C TRP A 76 6.02 -3.03 10.97
N LEU A 77 4.84 -2.86 10.37
CA LEU A 77 3.71 -2.15 10.97
C LEU A 77 3.25 -2.85 12.27
N GLU A 78 3.08 -4.17 12.23
CA GLU A 78 2.72 -4.96 13.41
C GLU A 78 3.77 -4.83 14.53
N ASP A 79 5.05 -4.97 14.18
CA ASP A 79 6.16 -4.92 15.14
C ASP A 79 6.33 -3.51 15.76
N ASN A 80 5.86 -2.46 15.08
CA ASN A 80 5.88 -1.08 15.57
C ASN A 80 4.54 -0.63 16.19
N GLY A 81 3.59 -1.55 16.41
CA GLY A 81 2.33 -1.27 17.09
C GLY A 81 1.30 -0.53 16.24
N TYR A 82 1.52 -0.44 14.92
CA TYR A 82 0.48 -0.01 13.99
C TYR A 82 -0.47 -1.19 13.79
N THR A 83 -1.54 -1.23 14.60
CA THR A 83 -2.65 -2.12 14.31
C THR A 83 -3.25 -1.66 13.00
N LEU A 84 -3.07 -2.48 11.96
CA LEU A 84 -3.89 -2.36 10.76
C LEU A 84 -5.31 -2.65 11.22
N PHE A 85 -6.09 -1.60 11.41
CA PHE A 85 -7.52 -1.72 11.65
C PHE A 85 -8.08 -2.38 10.39
N ILE A 86 -8.18 -3.71 10.44
CA ILE A 86 -9.05 -4.50 9.59
C ILE A 86 -10.38 -3.80 9.70
N ASN A 87 -10.81 -3.17 8.61
CA ASN A 87 -12.01 -2.36 8.60
C ASN A 87 -13.21 -3.30 8.82
N GLU A 88 -13.53 -3.61 10.07
CA GLU A 88 -14.74 -4.31 10.50
C GLU A 88 -15.93 -3.35 10.37
N SER A 89 -16.23 -2.87 9.15
CA SER A 89 -17.52 -2.27 8.74
C SER A 89 -17.41 -1.71 7.31
N LYS A 90 -17.91 -2.46 6.33
CA LYS A 90 -18.66 -1.87 5.21
C LYS A 90 -20.11 -2.30 5.36
#